data_AF-A0A2G3AJL8-F1
#
_entry.id   AF-A0A2G3AJL8-F1
#
_cell.length_a   1.000
_cell.length_b   1.000
_cell.length_c   1.000
_cell.angle_alpha   90.00
_cell.angle_beta   90.00
_cell.angle_gamma   90.00
#
_symmetry.space_group_name_H-M   'P 1'
#
loop_
_entity.id
_entity.type
_entity.pdbx_description
1 polymer ?
#
loop_
_entity_poly.entity_id
_entity_poly.type
_entity_poly.pdbx_seq_one_letter_code
_entity_poly.pdbx_strand_id
1 'polypeptide(L)'
;MNSHIGIEDDCISIGPENSNLWIEDIACGPSHGISIGSLGWEPQEHGVQNMTVKTVTYNGTENGVRVKIKLGQDRAVALLEGSGVKIRDIMYEDIHGTLATEVAVN
;
A
#
# COMPACT_ATOMS: atom_id res chain seq x y z
N MET A 1 -4.63 33.96 1.95
CA MET A 1 -5.34 32.76 1.48
C MET A 1 -4.28 31.93 0.80
N ASN A 2 -3.85 30.84 1.43
CA ASN A 2 -2.80 29.98 0.88
C ASN A 2 -3.46 28.69 0.45
N SER A 3 -3.42 28.37 -0.84
CA SER A 3 -3.81 27.05 -1.33
C SER A 3 -2.60 26.14 -1.25
N HIS A 4 -2.73 25.03 -0.52
CA HIS A 4 -1.77 23.93 -0.58
C HIS A 4 -2.29 22.95 -1.63
N ILE A 5 -1.57 22.80 -2.73
CA ILE A 5 -1.85 21.78 -3.75
C ILE A 5 -0.65 20.84 -3.71
N GLY A 6 -0.76 19.79 -2.90
CA GLY A 6 0.17 18.66 -2.90
C GLY A 6 -0.38 17.54 -3.79
N ILE A 7 0.50 16.66 -4.26
CA ILE A 7 0.10 15.36 -4.83
C ILE A 7 -0.27 14.48 -3.62
N GLU A 8 -1.43 14.72 -3.02
CA GLU A 8 -1.97 14.00 -1.85
C GLU A 8 -2.53 12.62 -2.27
N ASP A 9 -1.75 11.85 -3.02
CA ASP A 9 -2.12 10.48 -3.39
C ASP A 9 -0.90 9.55 -3.31
N ASP A 10 -1.10 8.27 -3.65
CA ASP A 10 -0.05 7.27 -3.65
C ASP A 10 1.05 7.62 -4.66
N CYS A 11 2.30 7.47 -4.24
CA CYS A 11 3.46 7.59 -5.13
C CYS A 11 3.54 6.38 -6.07
N ILE A 12 3.16 5.18 -5.58
CA ILE A 12 2.84 4.02 -6.42
C ILE A 12 1.60 3.33 -5.84
N SER A 13 0.58 3.10 -6.67
CA SER A 13 -0.62 2.33 -6.32
C SER A 13 -0.65 1.01 -7.09
N ILE A 14 -0.85 -0.10 -6.38
CA ILE A 14 -0.81 -1.45 -6.93
C ILE A 14 -2.16 -2.11 -6.72
N GLY A 15 -2.93 -2.20 -7.80
CA GLY A 15 -4.26 -2.78 -7.80
C GLY A 15 -4.27 -4.32 -7.82
N PRO A 16 -5.47 -4.92 -7.83
CA PRO A 16 -5.64 -6.37 -7.97
C PRO A 16 -4.98 -6.92 -9.24
N GLU A 17 -4.82 -8.25 -9.32
CA GLU A 17 -4.24 -8.99 -10.45
C GLU A 17 -2.75 -8.73 -10.76
N ASN A 18 -2.06 -7.93 -9.95
CA ASN A 18 -0.63 -7.68 -10.12
C ASN A 18 0.23 -8.78 -9.47
N SER A 19 1.23 -9.26 -10.21
CA SER A 19 2.19 -10.24 -9.67
C SER A 19 3.59 -10.09 -10.24
N ASN A 20 4.60 -10.60 -9.52
CA ASN A 20 6.01 -10.59 -9.93
C ASN A 20 6.54 -9.16 -10.15
N LEU A 21 6.20 -8.25 -9.24
CA LEU A 21 6.60 -6.84 -9.33
C LEU A 21 7.97 -6.62 -8.67
N TRP A 22 8.82 -5.85 -9.35
CA TRP A 22 10.09 -5.37 -8.83
C TRP A 22 10.11 -3.85 -8.88
N ILE A 23 10.11 -3.22 -7.71
CA ILE A 23 10.14 -1.77 -7.55
C ILE A 23 11.46 -1.40 -6.89
N GLU A 24 12.30 -0.67 -7.61
CA GLU A 24 13.61 -0.27 -7.11
C GLU A 24 13.99 1.15 -7.50
N ASP A 25 14.90 1.74 -6.72
CA ASP A 25 15.55 3.03 -6.97
C ASP A 25 14.53 4.18 -7.16
N ILE A 26 13.61 4.29 -6.20
CA ILE A 26 12.52 5.29 -6.24
C ILE A 26 12.75 6.36 -5.17
N ALA A 27 12.67 7.62 -5.56
CA ALA A 27 12.48 8.75 -4.66
C ALA A 27 10.98 9.07 -4.56
N CYS A 28 10.40 8.84 -3.39
CA CYS A 28 8.96 8.84 -3.17
C CYS A 28 8.57 9.94 -2.19
N GLY A 29 7.86 10.96 -2.68
CA GLY A 29 7.18 11.95 -1.85
C GLY A 29 7.42 13.42 -2.25
N PRO A 30 6.62 14.35 -1.67
CA PRO A 30 5.56 14.13 -0.68
C PRO A 30 4.35 13.38 -1.27
N SER A 31 3.80 12.40 -0.53
CA SER A 31 2.74 11.49 -1.01
C SER A 31 2.16 10.61 0.11
N HIS A 32 1.20 9.73 -0.21
CA HIS A 32 0.75 8.68 0.71
C HIS A 32 1.75 7.50 0.87
N GLY A 33 2.81 7.45 0.07
CA GLY A 33 3.76 6.33 -0.01
C GLY A 33 3.42 5.33 -1.12
N ILE A 34 3.92 4.11 -0.99
CA ILE A 34 3.54 3.00 -1.87
C ILE A 34 2.34 2.28 -1.23
N SER A 35 1.26 2.11 -1.98
CA SER A 35 0.07 1.43 -1.50
C SER A 35 -0.24 0.20 -2.34
N ILE A 36 -0.41 -0.93 -1.65
CA ILE A 36 -1.00 -2.15 -2.22
C ILE A 36 -2.50 -2.07 -1.97
N GLY A 37 -3.26 -1.86 -3.04
CA GLY A 37 -4.68 -1.62 -3.02
C GLY A 37 -5.07 -0.16 -3.34
N SER A 38 -6.34 0.21 -3.19
CA SER A 38 -7.35 -0.53 -2.39
C SER A 38 -7.79 -1.85 -3.04
N LEU A 39 -7.72 -2.94 -2.27
CA LEU A 39 -8.20 -4.28 -2.64
C LEU A 39 -9.54 -4.57 -1.94
N GLY A 40 -10.28 -5.57 -2.41
CA GLY A 40 -11.54 -6.01 -1.82
C GLY A 40 -12.76 -5.25 -2.34
N TRP A 41 -12.73 -4.79 -3.59
CA TRP A 41 -13.90 -4.17 -4.21
C TRP A 41 -14.92 -5.20 -4.67
N GLU A 42 -14.46 -6.39 -5.03
CA GLU A 42 -15.27 -7.50 -5.51
C GLU A 42 -15.11 -8.75 -4.63
N PRO A 43 -16.16 -9.59 -4.49
CA PRO A 43 -16.00 -10.91 -3.91
C PRO A 43 -14.97 -11.73 -4.70
N GLN A 44 -14.13 -12.49 -3.99
CA GLN A 44 -13.10 -13.34 -4.61
C GLN A 44 -12.12 -12.59 -5.55
N GLU A 45 -11.88 -11.30 -5.31
CA GLU A 45 -10.93 -10.50 -6.07
C GLU A 45 -9.52 -11.11 -6.09
N HIS A 46 -8.88 -11.08 -7.26
CA HIS A 46 -7.48 -11.47 -7.40
C HIS A 46 -6.57 -10.51 -6.64
N GLY A 47 -5.84 -11.03 -5.65
CA GLY A 47 -4.91 -10.23 -4.86
C GLY A 47 -3.60 -9.89 -5.57
N VAL A 48 -2.61 -9.47 -4.78
CA VAL A 48 -1.26 -9.09 -5.24
C VAL A 48 -0.26 -10.11 -4.70
N GLN A 49 0.65 -10.59 -5.55
CA GLN A 49 1.59 -11.66 -5.17
C GLN A 49 3.02 -11.42 -5.69
N ASN A 50 4.01 -11.84 -4.91
CA ASN A 50 5.43 -11.84 -5.31
C ASN A 50 5.90 -10.45 -5.71
N MET A 51 5.99 -9.56 -4.73
CA MET A 51 6.36 -8.17 -4.92
C MET A 51 7.59 -7.86 -4.07
N THR A 52 8.59 -7.26 -4.69
CA THR A 52 9.78 -6.76 -4.02
C THR A 52 9.85 -5.25 -4.16
N VAL A 53 10.01 -4.57 -3.02
CA VAL A 53 10.30 -3.13 -2.97
C VAL A 53 11.67 -2.98 -2.35
N LYS A 54 12.59 -2.35 -3.07
CA LYS A 54 13.99 -2.21 -2.66
C LYS A 54 14.50 -0.81 -2.96
N THR A 55 15.43 -0.28 -2.16
CA THR A 55 16.08 1.01 -2.45
C THR A 55 15.06 2.13 -2.73
N VAL A 56 14.12 2.34 -1.81
CA VAL A 56 13.14 3.44 -1.92
C VAL A 56 13.41 4.46 -0.82
N THR A 57 13.56 5.72 -1.23
CA THR A 57 13.69 6.85 -0.31
C THR A 57 12.34 7.53 -0.16
N TYR A 58 11.77 7.48 1.03
CA TYR A 58 10.52 8.16 1.36
C TYR A 58 10.82 9.53 1.98
N ASN A 59 10.30 10.60 1.39
CA ASN A 59 10.47 11.95 1.90
C ASN A 59 9.15 12.71 1.98
N GLY A 60 8.74 13.09 3.19
CA GLY A 60 7.46 13.77 3.41
C GLY A 60 6.25 12.90 3.03
N THR A 61 6.36 11.58 3.16
CA THR A 61 5.23 10.67 2.93
C THR A 61 4.48 10.35 4.22
N GLU A 62 3.20 10.03 4.10
CA GLU A 62 2.41 9.53 5.23
C GLU A 62 2.82 8.12 5.65
N ASN A 63 3.18 7.27 4.68
CA ASN A 63 3.57 5.88 4.90
C ASN A 63 4.80 5.57 4.04
N GLY A 64 5.58 4.57 4.44
CA GLY A 64 6.55 3.93 3.55
C GLY A 64 5.81 3.04 2.55
N VAL A 65 5.41 1.86 3.02
CA VAL A 65 4.52 0.96 2.29
C VAL A 65 3.30 0.61 3.14
N ARG A 66 2.13 0.57 2.52
CA ARG A 66 0.83 0.30 3.18
C ARG A 66 0.01 -0.67 2.35
N VAL A 67 -0.79 -1.51 3.03
CA VAL A 67 -1.86 -2.28 2.39
C VAL A 67 -3.20 -1.59 2.68
N LYS A 68 -3.99 -1.34 1.65
CA LYS A 68 -5.35 -0.78 1.74
C LYS A 68 -6.35 -1.87 1.36
N ILE A 69 -7.18 -2.29 2.32
CA ILE A 69 -8.28 -3.24 2.05
C ILE A 69 -9.59 -2.53 2.32
N LYS A 70 -10.48 -2.53 1.33
CA LYS A 70 -11.87 -2.14 1.48
C LYS A 70 -12.64 -3.32 2.07
N LEU A 71 -13.21 -3.12 3.25
CA LEU A 71 -14.16 -4.08 3.81
C LEU A 71 -15.49 -3.95 3.08
N GLY A 72 -16.04 -5.07 2.60
CA GLY A 72 -17.33 -5.12 1.91
C GLY A 72 -18.45 -4.46 2.73
N GLN A 73 -19.41 -3.82 2.06
CA GLN A 73 -20.48 -3.08 2.73
C GLN A 73 -21.41 -3.95 3.58
N ASP A 74 -21.36 -5.27 3.42
CA ASP A 74 -22.13 -6.21 4.24
C ASP A 74 -21.19 -7.21 4.94
N ARG A 75 -20.92 -6.94 6.22
CA ARG A 75 -19.97 -7.72 7.04
C ARG A 75 -20.40 -9.18 7.20
N ALA A 76 -21.68 -9.49 7.00
CA ALA A 76 -22.20 -10.85 7.06
C ALA A 76 -21.80 -11.69 5.83
N VAL A 77 -21.76 -11.08 4.64
CA VAL A 77 -21.39 -11.77 3.38
C VAL A 77 -19.88 -11.97 3.28
N ALA A 78 -19.08 -11.00 3.74
CA ALA A 78 -17.61 -11.11 3.73
C ALA A 78 -17.07 -12.27 4.60
N LEU A 79 -17.81 -12.67 5.65
CA LEU A 79 -17.48 -13.81 6.50
C LEU A 79 -17.91 -15.16 5.89
N LEU A 80 -18.91 -15.15 4.99
CA LEU A 80 -19.45 -16.35 4.35
C LEU A 80 -18.74 -16.67 3.03
N GLU A 81 -18.38 -15.66 2.24
CA GLU A 81 -17.66 -15.84 0.97
C GLU A 81 -16.13 -15.72 1.12
N GLY A 82 -15.67 -15.23 2.28
CA GLY A 82 -14.28 -14.85 2.51
C GLY A 82 -13.91 -13.63 1.65
N SER A 83 -13.45 -12.54 2.28
CA SER A 83 -12.74 -11.50 1.52
C SER A 83 -11.53 -12.15 0.85
N GLY A 84 -11.61 -12.38 -0.46
CA GLY A 84 -10.64 -13.16 -1.24
C GLY A 84 -9.28 -12.50 -1.46
N VAL A 85 -8.99 -11.42 -0.73
CA VAL A 85 -7.77 -10.64 -0.85
C VAL A 85 -6.59 -11.48 -0.41
N LYS A 86 -5.77 -11.90 -1.38
CA LYS A 86 -4.56 -12.68 -1.17
C LYS A 86 -3.36 -11.76 -1.29
N ILE A 87 -2.60 -11.61 -0.20
CA ILE A 87 -1.32 -10.92 -0.20
C ILE A 87 -0.29 -11.92 0.26
N ARG A 88 0.72 -12.19 -0.58
CA ARG A 88 1.70 -13.24 -0.33
C ARG A 88 3.09 -12.83 -0.80
N ASP A 89 4.09 -13.29 -0.07
CA ASP A 89 5.50 -13.20 -0.42
C ASP A 89 5.95 -11.74 -0.65
N ILE A 90 5.70 -10.89 0.36
CA ILE A 90 6.16 -9.50 0.39
C ILE A 90 7.28 -9.37 1.41
N MET A 91 8.42 -8.84 0.97
CA MET A 91 9.60 -8.62 1.80
C MET A 91 9.88 -7.12 1.92
N TYR A 92 10.12 -6.68 3.16
CA TYR A 92 10.71 -5.39 3.46
C TYR A 92 12.00 -5.62 4.24
N GLU A 93 13.10 -5.05 3.77
CA GLU A 93 14.41 -5.20 4.38
C GLU A 93 15.06 -3.83 4.59
N ASP A 94 15.89 -3.72 5.64
CA ASP A 94 16.76 -2.56 5.92
C ASP A 94 16.05 -1.19 5.99
N ILE A 95 14.89 -1.13 6.67
CA ILE A 95 14.16 0.12 6.86
C ILE A 95 14.85 0.97 7.94
N HIS A 96 15.30 2.17 7.56
CA HIS A 96 15.87 3.16 8.46
C HIS A 96 15.33 4.56 8.18
N GLY A 97 15.19 5.40 9.22
CA GLY A 97 14.76 6.79 9.03
C GLY A 97 14.23 7.46 10.28
N THR A 98 13.62 8.63 10.08
CA THR A 98 12.94 9.41 11.12
C THR A 98 11.48 9.61 10.72
N LEU A 99 10.59 9.68 11.70
CA LEU A 99 9.16 9.85 11.46
C LEU A 99 8.65 11.13 12.12
N ALA A 100 7.60 11.69 11.54
CA ALA A 100 6.89 12.82 12.15
C ALA A 100 6.02 12.39 13.34
N THR A 101 5.74 11.08 13.48
CA THR A 101 4.93 10.48 14.54
C THR A 101 5.78 9.58 15.43
N GLU A 102 5.25 9.23 16.60
CA GLU A 102 5.92 8.36 17.58
C GLU A 102 5.98 6.88 17.15
N VAL A 103 5.11 6.46 16.22
CA VAL A 103 5.00 5.06 15.79
C VAL A 103 5.59 4.89 14.39
N ALA A 104 6.61 4.03 14.30
CA ALA A 104 7.31 3.71 13.05
C ALA A 104 6.72 2.53 12.28
N VAL A 105 6.30 1.52 13.02
CA VAL A 105 5.73 0.27 12.50
C VAL A 105 4.66 -0.13 13.51
N ASN A 106 3.44 -0.42 13.04
CA ASN A 106 2.32 -0.89 13.84
C ASN A 106 1.80 -2.20 13.25
#